data_AF-A0A9D8LJ07-F1
#
_entry.id   AF-A0A9D8LJ07-F1
#
_cell.length_a   1.000
_cell.length_b   1.000
_cell.length_c   1.000
_cell.angle_alpha   90.00
_cell.angle_beta   90.00
_cell.angle_gamma   90.00
#
_symmetry.space_group_name_H-M   'P 1'
#
loop_
_entity.id
_entity.type
_entity.pdbx_description
1 polymer ?
#
loop_
_entity_poly.entity_id
_entity_poly.type
_entity_poly.pdbx_seq_one_letter_code
_entity_poly.pdbx_strand_id
1 'polypeptide(L)'
;MLRLHRWITLVFALPLLGIIVSGLVLSLEPLAQRQAPAAPLTEARLLGFLDRYDPDGKATGLSVRTYDQLVRLSGVGEDGTVDVGLASGEEVETEGLAEWFGWARGLHERLLLDLGWLVTASTVAMIALAVLGVAMGWPRLRNTLGGWHAGMAWLTLPLAVLSPLTGLFIVMGVGTGGAPAG
;
A
#
# COMPACT_ATOMS: atom_id res chain seq x y z
N MET A 1 1.09 -11.20 -36.35
CA MET A 1 0.92 -10.13 -35.35
C MET A 1 -0.18 -10.39 -34.33
N LEU A 2 -1.43 -10.68 -34.73
CA LEU A 2 -2.57 -10.85 -33.80
C LEU A 2 -2.40 -11.93 -32.72
N ARG A 3 -1.76 -13.07 -33.03
CA ARG A 3 -1.47 -14.12 -32.04
C ARG A 3 -0.50 -13.64 -30.97
N LEU A 4 0.60 -12.99 -31.34
CA LEU A 4 1.60 -12.46 -30.41
C LEU A 4 0.99 -11.38 -29.51
N HIS A 5 0.24 -10.45 -30.09
CA HIS A 5 -0.49 -9.42 -29.34
C HIS A 5 -1.44 -10.05 -28.30
N ARG A 6 -2.22 -11.06 -28.69
CA ARG A 6 -3.15 -11.77 -27.79
C ARG A 6 -2.43 -12.48 -26.63
N TRP A 7 -1.27 -13.08 -26.88
CA TRP A 7 -0.51 -13.73 -25.81
C TRP A 7 0.10 -12.70 -24.85
N ILE A 8 0.66 -11.61 -25.38
CA ILE A 8 1.17 -10.50 -24.58
C ILE A 8 0.05 -9.92 -23.70
N THR A 9 -1.11 -9.62 -24.28
CA THR A 9 -2.22 -9.05 -23.51
C THR A 9 -2.72 -9.99 -22.43
N LEU A 10 -2.80 -11.31 -22.67
CA LEU A 10 -3.19 -12.28 -21.65
C LEU A 10 -2.18 -12.34 -20.49
N VAL A 11 -0.88 -12.33 -20.81
CA VAL A 11 0.19 -12.34 -19.80
C VAL A 11 0.12 -11.11 -18.88
N PHE A 12 -0.19 -9.92 -19.42
CA PHE A 12 -0.32 -8.70 -18.61
C PHE A 12 -1.71 -8.52 -17.97
N ALA A 13 -2.77 -9.03 -18.60
CA ALA A 13 -4.13 -8.88 -18.10
C ALA A 13 -4.39 -9.71 -16.84
N LEU A 14 -3.77 -10.89 -16.71
CA LEU A 14 -3.96 -11.75 -15.53
C LEU A 14 -3.41 -11.12 -14.23
N PRO A 15 -2.16 -10.62 -14.16
CA PRO A 15 -1.69 -9.87 -13.01
C PRO A 15 -2.54 -8.63 -12.74
N LEU A 16 -2.89 -7.87 -13.79
CA LEU A 16 -3.72 -6.68 -13.65
C LEU A 16 -5.10 -7.01 -13.04
N LEU A 17 -5.72 -8.11 -13.48
CA LEU A 17 -6.96 -8.60 -12.90
C LEU A 17 -6.80 -8.93 -11.42
N GLY A 18 -5.70 -9.58 -11.03
CA GLY A 18 -5.39 -9.85 -9.62
C GLY A 18 -5.30 -8.58 -8.76
N ILE A 19 -4.65 -7.52 -9.27
CA ILE A 19 -4.58 -6.20 -8.61
C ILE A 19 -5.96 -5.57 -8.49
N ILE A 20 -6.76 -5.61 -9.56
CA ILE A 20 -8.11 -5.03 -9.57
C ILE A 20 -9.01 -5.75 -8.57
N VAL A 21 -9.00 -7.09 -8.57
CA VAL A 21 -9.82 -7.90 -7.66
C VAL A 21 -9.38 -7.72 -6.22
N SER A 22 -8.07 -7.71 -5.93
CA SER A 22 -7.59 -7.42 -4.57
C SER A 22 -7.95 -6.01 -4.10
N GLY A 23 -7.80 -5.00 -4.95
CA GLY A 23 -8.24 -3.64 -4.64
C GLY A 23 -9.76 -3.53 -4.40
N LEU A 24 -10.56 -4.27 -5.17
CA LEU A 24 -12.00 -4.37 -4.96
C LEU A 24 -12.33 -5.01 -3.61
N VAL A 25 -11.67 -6.11 -3.24
CA VAL A 25 -11.84 -6.71 -1.91
C VAL A 25 -11.47 -5.71 -0.81
N LEU A 26 -10.32 -5.05 -0.92
CA LEU A 26 -9.88 -4.04 0.07
C LEU A 26 -10.83 -2.85 0.19
N SER A 27 -11.54 -2.49 -0.89
CA SER A 27 -12.56 -1.42 -0.83
C SER A 27 -13.73 -1.74 0.11
N LEU A 28 -13.94 -3.02 0.47
CA LEU A 28 -14.96 -3.45 1.41
C LEU A 28 -14.48 -3.43 2.86
N GLU A 29 -13.17 -3.40 3.11
CA GLU A 29 -12.59 -3.39 4.46
C GLU A 29 -13.11 -2.22 5.32
N PRO A 30 -13.23 -0.97 4.81
CA PRO A 30 -13.81 0.13 5.58
C PRO A 30 -15.27 -0.10 6.01
N LEU A 31 -16.01 -0.94 5.29
CA LEU A 31 -17.37 -1.33 5.64
C LEU A 31 -17.37 -2.30 6.82
N ALA A 32 -16.44 -3.27 6.81
CA ALA A 32 -16.25 -4.24 7.88
C ALA A 32 -15.77 -3.57 9.18
N GLN A 33 -14.92 -2.54 9.06
CA GLN A 33 -14.38 -1.75 10.17
C GLN A 33 -15.43 -0.97 10.98
N ARG A 34 -16.68 -0.86 10.51
CA ARG A 34 -17.74 -0.08 11.20
C ARG A 34 -18.27 -0.74 12.47
N GLN A 35 -17.84 -1.97 12.77
CA GLN A 35 -18.23 -2.66 13.98
C GLN A 35 -17.65 -1.98 15.21
N ALA A 36 -18.44 -1.92 16.28
CA ALA A 36 -17.93 -1.45 17.56
C ALA A 36 -16.91 -2.46 18.12
N PRO A 37 -15.84 -1.99 18.79
CA PRO A 37 -14.95 -2.88 19.54
C PRO A 37 -15.72 -3.68 20.59
N ALA A 38 -15.41 -4.97 20.73
CA ALA A 38 -16.01 -5.90 21.69
C ALA A 38 -15.75 -5.47 23.13
N ALA A 39 -14.73 -4.65 23.35
CA ALA A 39 -14.48 -4.01 24.62
C ALA A 39 -13.78 -2.66 24.43
N PRO A 40 -13.86 -1.75 25.43
CA PRO A 40 -13.40 -0.37 25.28
C PRO A 40 -11.90 -0.29 24.97
N LEU A 41 -11.57 0.47 23.93
CA LEU A 41 -10.19 0.82 23.58
C LEU A 41 -9.74 2.00 24.45
N THR A 42 -9.29 1.69 25.66
CA THR A 42 -8.67 2.67 26.54
C THR A 42 -7.16 2.67 26.38
N GLU A 43 -6.52 3.81 26.62
CA GLU A 43 -5.07 3.95 26.63
C GLU A 43 -4.41 2.92 27.56
N ALA A 44 -4.93 2.78 28.79
CA ALA A 44 -4.44 1.81 29.76
C ALA A 44 -4.44 0.37 29.25
N ARG A 45 -5.42 -0.01 28.41
CA ARG A 45 -5.51 -1.34 27.83
C ARG A 45 -4.48 -1.54 26.72
N LEU A 46 -4.32 -0.55 25.84
CA LEU A 46 -3.33 -0.61 24.77
C LEU A 46 -1.91 -0.63 25.33
N LEU A 47 -1.63 0.18 26.35
CA LEU A 47 -0.37 0.14 27.09
C LEU A 47 -0.16 -1.22 27.76
N GLY A 48 -1.21 -1.81 28.36
CA GLY A 48 -1.12 -3.16 28.91
C GLY A 48 -0.80 -4.25 27.88
N PHE A 49 -1.22 -4.09 26.61
CA PHE A 49 -0.81 -4.99 25.53
C PHE A 49 0.66 -4.78 25.15
N LEU A 50 1.10 -3.53 25.05
CA LEU A 50 2.51 -3.21 24.75
C LEU A 50 3.44 -3.68 25.86
N ASP A 51 3.12 -3.45 27.13
CA ASP A 51 3.93 -3.92 28.26
C ASP A 51 4.09 -5.45 28.29
N ARG A 52 3.09 -6.18 27.78
CA ARG A 52 3.08 -7.64 27.76
C ARG A 52 3.78 -8.24 26.55
N TYR A 53 3.53 -7.70 25.36
CA TYR A 53 3.98 -8.29 24.08
C TYR A 53 5.12 -7.51 23.42
N ASP A 54 5.42 -6.30 23.89
CA ASP A 54 6.54 -5.46 23.46
C ASP A 54 7.31 -4.83 24.63
N PRO A 55 7.85 -5.64 25.58
CA PRO A 55 8.59 -5.09 26.72
C PRO A 55 9.88 -4.36 26.32
N ASP A 56 10.40 -4.63 25.12
CA ASP A 56 11.63 -4.05 24.59
C ASP A 56 11.39 -2.77 23.76
N GLY A 57 10.14 -2.38 23.51
CA GLY A 57 9.79 -1.20 22.71
C GLY A 57 10.18 -1.32 21.22
N LYS A 58 10.13 -2.53 20.67
CA LYS A 58 10.47 -2.87 19.28
C LYS A 58 9.28 -2.77 18.34
N ALA A 59 8.06 -2.61 18.83
CA ALA A 59 6.89 -2.50 17.99
C ALA A 59 6.99 -1.29 17.05
N THR A 60 6.88 -1.57 15.75
CA THR A 60 6.95 -0.57 14.68
C THR A 60 5.57 -0.07 14.27
N GLY A 61 4.51 -0.77 14.68
CA GLY A 61 3.15 -0.40 14.38
C GLY A 61 2.13 -1.08 15.28
N LEU A 62 1.01 -0.38 15.50
CA LEU A 62 -0.18 -0.90 16.17
C LEU A 62 -1.38 -0.62 15.27
N SER A 63 -2.16 -1.66 14.97
CA SER A 63 -3.40 -1.52 14.20
C SER A 63 -4.55 -2.24 14.89
N VAL A 64 -5.72 -1.60 14.91
CA VAL A 64 -6.94 -2.16 15.49
C VAL A 64 -7.84 -2.63 14.35
N ARG A 65 -8.32 -3.87 14.46
CA ARG A 65 -9.23 -4.49 13.47
C ARG A 65 -10.51 -4.90 14.17
N THR A 66 -11.54 -4.07 14.04
CA THR A 66 -12.83 -4.28 14.73
C THR A 66 -13.66 -5.40 14.15
N TYR A 67 -13.44 -5.80 12.89
CA TYR A 67 -14.18 -6.88 12.26
C TYR A 67 -13.82 -8.28 12.80
N ASP A 68 -12.59 -8.48 13.27
CA ASP A 68 -12.15 -9.71 13.96
C ASP A 68 -11.84 -9.47 15.44
N GLN A 69 -12.18 -8.28 15.94
CA GLN A 69 -12.05 -7.91 17.35
C GLN A 69 -10.65 -8.14 17.91
N LEU A 70 -9.61 -7.66 17.20
CA LEU A 70 -8.21 -7.86 17.57
C LEU A 70 -7.35 -6.61 17.36
N VAL A 71 -6.17 -6.62 17.98
CA VAL A 71 -5.08 -5.64 17.81
C VAL A 71 -3.89 -6.37 17.24
N ARG A 72 -3.33 -5.87 16.14
CA ARG A 72 -2.06 -6.33 15.59
C ARG A 72 -0.94 -5.42 16.01
N LEU A 73 0.09 -6.00 16.64
CA LEU A 73 1.38 -5.37 16.87
C LEU A 73 2.34 -5.85 15.77
N SER A 74 3.01 -4.91 15.11
CA SER A 74 4.01 -5.17 14.07
C SER A 74 5.41 -4.91 14.62
N GLY A 75 6.41 -5.69 14.19
CA GLY A 75 7.79 -5.59 14.67
C GLY A 75 8.09 -6.42 15.94
N VAL A 76 7.15 -7.25 16.38
CA VAL A 76 7.27 -8.10 17.59
C VAL A 76 6.73 -9.50 17.33
N GLY A 77 7.16 -10.51 18.09
CA GLY A 77 6.83 -11.92 17.86
C GLY A 77 7.82 -12.65 16.94
N GLU A 78 7.75 -13.99 16.87
CA GLU A 78 8.64 -14.81 16.03
C GLU A 78 8.49 -14.49 14.54
N ASP A 79 7.25 -14.29 14.08
CA ASP A 79 6.93 -13.95 12.69
C ASP A 79 6.93 -12.44 12.42
N GLY A 80 7.38 -11.63 13.40
CA GLY A 80 7.40 -10.17 13.30
C GLY A 80 6.04 -9.49 13.44
N THR A 81 4.97 -10.25 13.73
CA THR A 81 3.68 -9.70 14.17
C THR A 81 3.09 -10.53 15.31
N VAL A 82 2.35 -9.89 16.22
CA VAL A 82 1.53 -10.55 17.24
C VAL A 82 0.10 -10.02 17.15
N ASP A 83 -0.87 -10.93 17.13
CA ASP A 83 -2.29 -10.60 17.10
C ASP A 83 -2.94 -10.90 18.44
N VAL A 84 -3.56 -9.89 19.05
CA VAL A 84 -4.11 -9.93 20.41
C VAL A 84 -5.62 -9.70 20.36
N GLY A 85 -6.39 -10.60 20.96
CA GLY A 85 -7.85 -10.46 21.04
C GLY A 85 -8.27 -9.26 21.89
N LEU A 86 -9.19 -8.43 21.40
CA LEU A 86 -9.68 -7.23 22.11
C LEU A 86 -10.45 -7.57 23.39
N ALA A 87 -11.10 -8.73 23.44
CA ALA A 87 -11.88 -9.16 24.59
C ALA A 87 -11.01 -9.89 25.63
N SER A 88 -10.16 -10.81 25.21
CA SER A 88 -9.34 -11.66 26.09
C SER A 88 -8.00 -11.03 26.48
N GLY A 89 -7.39 -10.23 25.60
CA GLY A 89 -6.01 -9.78 25.74
C GLY A 89 -4.97 -10.89 25.54
N GLU A 90 -5.41 -12.05 25.07
CA GLU A 90 -4.55 -13.19 24.73
C GLU A 90 -4.16 -13.14 23.26
N GLU A 91 -3.03 -13.77 22.93
CA GLU A 91 -2.63 -13.98 21.55
C GLU A 91 -3.63 -14.91 20.86
N VAL A 92 -4.03 -14.56 19.64
CA VAL A 92 -5.03 -15.29 18.87
C VAL A 92 -4.50 -15.48 17.45
N GLU A 93 -4.68 -16.68 16.91
CA GLU A 93 -4.41 -16.90 15.49
C GLU A 93 -5.40 -16.12 14.62
N THR A 94 -4.89 -15.47 13.58
CA THR A 94 -5.75 -14.74 12.64
C THR A 94 -6.48 -15.74 11.75
N GLU A 95 -7.81 -15.79 11.88
CA GLU A 95 -8.70 -16.52 10.99
C GLU A 95 -9.76 -15.58 10.37
N GLY A 96 -10.40 -16.01 9.29
CA GLY A 96 -11.58 -15.33 8.75
C GLY A 96 -11.29 -14.08 7.91
N LEU A 97 -11.91 -12.94 8.25
CA LEU A 97 -11.88 -11.74 7.40
C LEU A 97 -10.51 -11.06 7.40
N ALA A 98 -9.78 -11.04 8.51
CA ALA A 98 -8.43 -10.49 8.59
C ALA A 98 -7.44 -11.26 7.74
N GLU A 99 -7.54 -12.58 7.71
CA GLU A 99 -6.69 -13.40 6.84
C GLU A 99 -6.97 -13.04 5.38
N TRP A 100 -8.24 -12.93 5.01
CA TRP A 100 -8.63 -12.60 3.64
C TRP A 100 -8.22 -11.17 3.22
N PHE A 101 -8.44 -10.16 4.07
CA PHE A 101 -7.98 -8.80 3.82
C PHE A 101 -6.46 -8.69 3.86
N GLY A 102 -5.79 -9.41 4.75
CA GLY A 102 -4.33 -9.49 4.82
C GLY A 102 -3.74 -10.10 3.55
N TRP A 103 -4.32 -11.19 3.06
CA TRP A 103 -3.96 -11.79 1.79
C TRP A 103 -4.21 -10.85 0.62
N ALA A 104 -5.39 -10.22 0.54
CA ALA A 104 -5.72 -9.26 -0.51
C ALA A 104 -4.75 -8.06 -0.51
N ARG A 105 -4.37 -7.56 0.67
CA ARG A 105 -3.36 -6.52 0.82
C ARG A 105 -1.99 -6.97 0.34
N GLY A 106 -1.53 -8.15 0.78
CA GLY A 106 -0.27 -8.72 0.33
C GLY A 106 -0.23 -8.90 -1.18
N LEU A 107 -1.34 -9.33 -1.78
CA LEU A 107 -1.51 -9.44 -3.23
C LEU A 107 -1.46 -8.06 -3.92
N HIS A 108 -2.17 -7.07 -3.40
CA HIS A 108 -2.27 -5.73 -3.95
C HIS A 108 -0.93 -4.97 -3.91
N GLU A 109 -0.19 -5.14 -2.81
CA GLU A 109 1.07 -4.43 -2.58
C GLU A 109 2.27 -5.13 -3.22
N ARG A 110 2.34 -6.48 -3.19
CA ARG A 110 3.51 -7.25 -3.62
C ARG A 110 3.36 -8.01 -4.94
N LEU A 111 2.18 -7.96 -5.57
CA LEU A 111 1.93 -8.55 -6.90
C LEU A 111 2.24 -10.06 -7.01
N LEU A 112 1.57 -10.94 -6.26
CA LEU A 112 1.64 -12.44 -6.24
C LEU A 112 3.02 -13.12 -6.10
N LEU A 113 4.09 -12.51 -6.56
CA LEU A 113 5.41 -13.06 -6.86
C LEU A 113 6.51 -12.13 -6.30
N ASP A 114 6.15 -11.20 -5.42
CA ASP A 114 7.05 -10.22 -4.80
C ASP A 114 7.81 -9.37 -5.83
N LEU A 115 7.09 -8.91 -6.87
CA LEU A 115 7.65 -8.09 -7.96
C LEU A 115 7.86 -6.62 -7.56
N GLY A 116 8.17 -6.35 -6.29
CA GLY A 116 8.50 -5.00 -5.83
C GLY A 116 9.58 -4.34 -6.70
N TRP A 117 10.57 -5.12 -7.15
CA TRP A 117 11.61 -4.64 -8.07
C TRP A 117 11.06 -4.16 -9.42
N LEU A 118 10.04 -4.82 -9.97
CA LEU A 118 9.43 -4.43 -11.25
C LEU A 118 8.64 -3.15 -11.08
N VAL A 119 7.93 -3.01 -9.95
CA VAL A 119 7.23 -1.77 -9.59
C VAL A 119 8.25 -0.64 -9.52
N THR A 120 9.31 -0.79 -8.71
CA THR A 120 10.39 0.21 -8.60
C THR A 120 11.00 0.56 -9.95
N ALA A 121 11.35 -0.43 -10.78
CA ALA A 121 11.91 -0.20 -12.10
C ALA A 121 10.93 0.55 -13.03
N SER A 122 9.64 0.20 -12.99
CA SER A 122 8.61 0.87 -13.77
C SER A 122 8.34 2.30 -13.29
N THR A 123 8.39 2.54 -11.98
CA THR A 123 8.30 3.86 -11.36
C THR A 123 9.46 4.74 -11.82
N VAL A 124 10.70 4.23 -11.74
CA VAL A 124 11.90 4.93 -12.25
C VAL A 124 11.76 5.24 -13.74
N ALA A 125 11.30 4.27 -14.54
CA ALA A 125 11.09 4.47 -15.97
C ALA A 125 10.02 5.54 -16.26
N MET A 126 8.88 5.53 -15.56
CA MET A 126 7.85 6.56 -15.70
C MET A 126 8.36 7.94 -15.31
N ILE A 127 9.11 8.06 -14.21
CA ILE A 127 9.71 9.33 -13.77
C ILE A 127 10.68 9.84 -14.84
N ALA A 128 11.56 8.97 -15.37
CA ALA A 128 12.49 9.32 -16.45
C ALA A 128 11.76 9.79 -17.72
N LEU A 129 10.69 9.09 -18.12
CA LEU A 129 9.84 9.48 -19.25
C LEU A 129 9.11 10.80 -19.00
N ALA A 130 8.66 11.05 -17.77
CA ALA A 130 7.99 12.29 -17.40
C ALA A 130 8.96 13.48 -17.45
N VAL A 131 10.18 13.33 -16.91
CA VAL A 131 11.25 14.34 -17.00
C VAL A 131 11.61 14.60 -18.47
N LEU A 132 11.75 13.54 -19.27
CA LEU A 132 12.00 13.66 -20.70
C LEU A 132 10.82 14.37 -21.41
N GLY A 133 9.59 14.08 -21.02
CA GLY A 133 8.37 14.74 -21.50
C GLY A 133 8.34 16.24 -21.17
N VAL A 134 8.78 16.64 -19.98
CA VAL A 134 8.91 18.06 -19.58
C VAL A 134 10.02 18.74 -20.38
N ALA A 135 11.17 18.09 -20.55
CA ALA A 135 12.32 18.61 -21.28
C ALA A 135 12.03 18.80 -22.77
N MET A 136 11.34 17.84 -23.40
CA MET A 136 10.97 17.91 -24.82
C MET A 136 9.70 18.76 -25.04
N GLY A 137 8.78 18.77 -24.08
CA GLY A 137 7.44 19.34 -24.19
C GLY A 137 7.34 20.80 -23.79
N TRP A 138 8.36 21.63 -24.07
CA TRP A 138 8.32 23.06 -23.78
C TRP A 138 7.03 23.68 -24.36
N PRO A 139 6.07 24.10 -23.53
CA PRO A 139 4.73 24.39 -24.00
C PRO A 139 4.77 25.66 -24.84
N ARG A 140 4.65 25.50 -26.16
CA ARG A 140 4.33 26.62 -27.04
C ARG A 140 2.86 26.96 -26.82
N LEU A 141 2.61 27.82 -25.83
CA LEU A 141 1.27 28.28 -25.49
C LEU A 141 0.66 28.98 -26.72
N ARG A 142 -0.36 28.37 -27.29
CA ARG A 142 -1.17 28.93 -28.37
C ARG A 142 -2.57 29.16 -27.79
N ASN A 143 -3.25 30.22 -28.22
CA ASN A 143 -4.61 30.52 -27.76
C ASN A 143 -5.65 29.63 -28.46
N THR A 144 -5.47 28.32 -28.32
CA THR A 144 -6.34 27.27 -28.83
C THR A 144 -6.59 26.26 -27.71
N LEU A 145 -7.67 25.49 -27.81
CA LEU A 145 -8.03 24.48 -26.81
C LEU A 145 -6.90 23.45 -26.59
N GLY A 146 -6.21 23.06 -27.66
CA GLY A 146 -5.03 22.19 -27.59
C GLY A 146 -3.80 22.86 -26.94
N GLY A 147 -3.61 24.17 -27.14
CA GLY A 147 -2.54 24.92 -26.48
C GLY A 147 -2.75 25.06 -24.98
N TRP A 148 -4.00 25.29 -24.55
CA TRP A 148 -4.39 25.28 -23.13
C TRP A 148 -4.27 23.89 -22.51
N HIS A 149 -4.68 22.83 -23.23
CA HIS A 149 -4.50 21.45 -22.78
C HIS A 149 -3.02 21.11 -22.56
N ALA A 150 -2.13 21.49 -23.50
CA ALA A 150 -0.69 21.28 -23.37
C ALA A 150 -0.08 22.09 -22.22
N GLY A 151 -0.51 23.35 -22.03
CA GLY A 151 -0.06 24.18 -20.91
C GLY A 151 -0.48 23.63 -19.55
N MET A 152 -1.74 23.19 -19.42
CA MET A 152 -2.24 22.56 -18.20
C MET A 152 -1.54 21.22 -17.94
N ALA A 153 -1.36 20.38 -18.96
CA ALA A 153 -0.63 19.13 -18.82
C ALA A 153 0.81 19.35 -18.35
N TRP A 154 1.51 20.33 -18.92
CA TRP A 154 2.88 20.65 -18.49
C TRP A 154 2.94 21.14 -17.04
N LEU A 155 1.96 21.93 -16.60
CA LEU A 155 1.87 22.42 -15.21
C LEU A 155 1.53 21.30 -14.21
N THR A 156 0.62 20.38 -14.57
CA THR A 156 0.15 19.32 -13.66
C THR A 156 1.05 18.08 -13.68
N LEU A 157 1.85 17.87 -14.73
CA LEU A 157 2.75 16.73 -14.85
C LEU A 157 3.76 16.65 -13.69
N PRO A 158 4.42 17.73 -13.24
CA PRO A 158 5.23 17.71 -12.03
C PRO A 158 4.46 17.21 -10.79
N LEU A 159 3.20 17.63 -10.61
CA LEU A 159 2.36 17.18 -9.49
C LEU A 159 2.02 15.68 -9.61
N ALA A 160 1.73 15.21 -10.81
CA ALA A 160 1.48 13.78 -11.06
C ALA A 160 2.71 12.91 -10.78
N VAL A 161 3.91 13.44 -10.98
CA VAL A 161 5.18 12.74 -10.70
C VAL A 161 5.54 12.73 -9.21
N LEU A 162 5.05 13.70 -8.41
CA LEU A 162 5.36 13.76 -6.97
C LEU A 162 4.93 12.50 -6.21
N SER A 163 3.77 11.92 -6.55
CA SER A 163 3.28 10.69 -5.91
C SER A 163 4.23 9.50 -6.09
N PRO A 164 4.57 9.07 -7.33
CA PRO A 164 5.54 8.00 -7.55
C PRO A 164 6.95 8.35 -7.05
N LEU A 165 7.36 9.61 -7.10
CA LEU A 165 8.65 10.06 -6.56
C LEU A 165 8.72 9.87 -5.04
N THR A 166 7.63 10.20 -4.32
CA THR A 166 7.53 10.01 -2.87
C THR A 166 7.57 8.53 -2.52
N GLY A 167 6.85 7.68 -3.27
CA GLY A 167 6.93 6.23 -3.10
C GLY A 167 8.35 5.69 -3.29
N LEU A 168 9.08 6.19 -4.30
CA LEU A 168 10.47 5.81 -4.53
C LEU A 168 11.39 6.24 -3.37
N PHE A 169 11.21 7.46 -2.84
CA PHE A 169 11.97 7.93 -1.68
C PHE A 169 11.72 7.08 -0.43
N ILE A 170 10.48 6.67 -0.17
CA ILE A 170 10.13 5.77 0.95
C ILE A 170 10.85 4.43 0.80
N VAL A 171 10.81 3.81 -0.39
CA VAL A 171 11.51 2.53 -0.66
C VAL A 171 13.03 2.67 -0.48
N MET A 172 13.61 3.81 -0.84
CA MET A 172 15.03 4.10 -0.64
C MET A 172 15.39 4.51 0.80
N GLY A 173 14.41 4.55 1.72
CA GLY A 173 14.62 4.98 3.11
C GLY A 173 14.89 6.48 3.27
N VAL A 174 14.55 7.29 2.27
CA VAL A 174 14.74 8.75 2.27
C VAL A 174 13.41 9.40 2.68
N GLY A 175 13.23 9.73 3.96
CA GLY A 175 12.02 10.35 4.50
C GLY A 175 12.02 10.47 6.02
N THR A 176 11.04 11.16 6.61
CA THR A 176 10.96 11.40 8.07
C THR A 176 10.33 10.24 8.87
N GLY A 177 10.05 9.10 8.24
CA GLY A 177 9.48 7.93 8.91
C GLY A 177 10.33 6.70 8.65
N GLY A 178 11.05 6.25 9.69
CA GLY A 178 11.58 4.89 9.91
C GLY A 178 12.27 4.18 8.73
N ALA A 179 13.57 3.91 8.90
CA ALA A 179 14.35 3.10 7.96
C ALA A 179 13.64 1.79 7.56
N PRO A 180 13.72 1.36 6.28
CA PRO A 180 13.35 0.00 5.92
C PRO A 180 14.38 -0.95 6.54
N ALA A 181 13.97 -1.70 7.56
CA ALA A 181 14.71 -2.88 8.00
C ALA A 181 14.39 -4.00 7.01
N GLY A 182 15.45 -4.56 6.41
CA GLY A 182 15.37 -5.66 5.44
C GLY A 182 15.02 -7.01 6.06
#